data_AF-A0A2S7PVG2-F1
#
_entry.id   AF-A0A2S7PVG2-F1
#
_cell.length_a   1.000
_cell.length_b   1.000
_cell.length_c   1.000
_cell.angle_alpha   90.00
_cell.angle_beta   90.00
_cell.angle_gamma   90.00
#
_symmetry.space_group_name_H-M   'P 1'
#
loop_
_entity.id
_entity.type
_entity.pdbx_description
1 polymer ?
#
loop_
_entity_poly.entity_id
_entity_poly.type
_entity_poly.pdbx_seq_one_letter_code
_entity_poly.pdbx_strand_id
1 'polypeptide(L)'
;MRSGRTGLAHFLCKAKVPSYETGLCGCNQSQETPRHVLLYCPREANRRAELGQGPTFVRLLDTPEGDAVASKWMIQSGRLRQFQVANSLSYD
;
A
#
# COMPACT_ATOMS: atom_id res chain seq x y z
N MET A 1 -1.22 -5.80 6.90
CA MET A 1 -0.26 -4.74 6.50
C MET A 1 0.70 -4.27 7.59
N ARG A 2 0.31 -4.34 8.87
CA ARG A 2 1.06 -3.81 10.03
C ARG A 2 2.55 -4.18 10.08
N SER A 3 2.91 -5.43 9.76
CA SER A 3 4.29 -5.92 9.83
C SER A 3 5.21 -5.37 8.72
N GLY A 4 4.66 -4.71 7.70
CA GLY A 4 5.42 -4.27 6.53
C GLY A 4 5.90 -5.40 5.62
N ARG A 5 5.56 -6.67 5.91
CA ARG A 5 5.86 -7.83 5.06
C ARG A 5 4.82 -7.94 3.95
N THR A 6 4.96 -7.14 2.91
CA THR A 6 4.01 -7.02 1.79
C THR A 6 4.71 -7.13 0.45
N GLY A 7 3.96 -7.30 -0.64
CA GLY A 7 4.49 -7.27 -2.02
C GLY A 7 4.95 -5.89 -2.52
N LEU A 8 5.29 -4.94 -1.64
CA LEU A 8 5.79 -3.61 -2.02
C LEU A 8 7.31 -3.61 -2.17
N ALA A 9 7.84 -2.68 -2.97
CA ALA A 9 9.25 -2.65 -3.34
C ALA A 9 10.19 -2.63 -2.13
N HIS A 10 9.87 -1.91 -1.05
CA HIS A 10 10.72 -1.86 0.14
C HIS A 10 10.97 -3.25 0.75
N PHE A 11 9.91 -4.04 0.92
CA PHE A 11 10.04 -5.38 1.50
C PHE A 11 10.72 -6.34 0.53
N LEU A 12 10.34 -6.30 -0.76
CA LEU A 12 10.89 -7.18 -1.78
C LEU A 12 12.39 -6.93 -2.00
N CYS A 13 12.82 -5.67 -2.02
CA CYS A 13 14.23 -5.28 -2.05
C CYS A 13 14.99 -5.77 -0.81
N LYS A 14 14.43 -5.56 0.40
CA LYS A 14 15.02 -6.05 1.65
C LYS A 14 15.16 -7.58 1.67
N ALA A 15 14.20 -8.28 1.08
CA ALA A 15 14.21 -9.74 0.92
C ALA A 15 15.08 -10.23 -0.25
N LYS A 16 15.73 -9.32 -1.00
CA LYS A 16 16.58 -9.61 -2.17
C LYS A 16 15.86 -10.39 -3.27
N VAL A 17 14.59 -10.08 -3.49
CA VAL A 17 13.83 -10.66 -4.61
C VAL A 17 14.41 -10.13 -5.93
N PRO A 18 14.68 -11.00 -6.93
CA PRO A 18 15.14 -10.55 -8.25
C PRO A 18 14.21 -9.50 -8.86
N SER A 19 14.77 -8.55 -9.62
CA SER A 19 14.02 -7.44 -10.25
C SER A 19 13.49 -6.37 -9.27
N TYR A 20 13.93 -6.39 -8.02
CA TYR A 20 13.64 -5.36 -7.01
C TYR A 20 14.95 -4.82 -6.39
N GLU A 21 15.76 -4.16 -7.23
CA GLU A 21 17.07 -3.61 -6.85
C GLU A 21 16.95 -2.39 -5.91
N THR A 22 15.79 -1.75 -5.92
CA THR A 22 15.49 -0.59 -5.08
C THR A 22 14.20 -0.77 -4.29
N GLY A 23 14.22 -0.33 -3.04
CA GLY A 23 13.04 -0.26 -2.17
C GLY A 23 12.26 1.05 -2.31
N LEU A 24 12.70 1.97 -3.16
CA LEU A 24 12.06 3.27 -3.34
C LEU A 24 10.68 3.13 -3.97
N CYS A 25 9.74 3.94 -3.50
CA CYS A 25 8.47 4.11 -4.21
C CYS A 25 8.74 4.84 -5.52
N GLY A 26 7.99 4.51 -6.58
CA GLY A 26 8.12 5.22 -7.86
C GLY A 26 7.84 6.73 -7.77
N CYS A 27 7.26 7.25 -6.69
CA CYS A 27 7.18 8.70 -6.44
C CYS A 27 8.54 9.36 -6.14
N ASN A 28 9.59 8.57 -5.89
CA ASN A 28 10.96 8.97 -5.55
C ASN A 28 11.12 9.80 -4.27
N GLN A 29 10.11 9.86 -3.38
CA GLN A 29 10.18 10.63 -2.14
C GLN A 29 10.53 9.80 -0.90
N SER A 30 10.31 8.48 -0.93
CA SER A 30 10.57 7.58 0.20
C SER A 30 10.58 6.12 -0.22
N GLN A 31 10.87 5.23 0.74
CA GLN A 31 10.73 3.79 0.61
C GLN A 31 9.26 3.40 0.41
N GLU A 32 8.98 2.42 -0.46
CA GLU A 32 7.64 1.93 -0.73
C GLU A 32 7.13 1.03 0.40
N THR A 33 6.69 1.65 1.48
CA THR A 33 6.08 0.98 2.64
C THR A 33 4.57 1.18 2.65
N PRO A 34 3.79 0.32 3.34
CA PRO A 34 2.34 0.56 3.50
C PRO A 34 2.04 1.94 4.10
N ARG A 35 2.86 2.38 5.06
CA ARG A 35 2.73 3.72 5.68
C ARG A 35 2.93 4.84 4.67
N HIS A 36 3.96 4.74 3.82
CA HIS A 36 4.18 5.73 2.77
C HIS A 36 3.02 5.74 1.76
N VAL A 37 2.62 4.58 1.24
CA VAL A 37 1.58 4.49 0.21
C VAL A 37 0.25 5.03 0.73
N LEU A 38 -0.18 4.60 1.92
CA LEU A 38 -1.47 5.00 2.51
C LEU A 38 -1.51 6.48 2.90
N LEU A 39 -0.42 7.03 3.46
CA LEU A 39 -0.48 8.34 4.12
C LEU A 39 0.24 9.48 3.41
N TYR A 40 1.24 9.18 2.58
CA TYR A 40 2.20 10.19 2.13
C TYR A 40 2.44 10.20 0.62
N CYS A 41 2.24 9.10 -0.09
CA CYS A 41 2.61 8.97 -1.49
C CYS A 41 1.84 9.97 -2.38
N PRO A 42 2.49 10.92 -3.06
CA PRO A 42 1.78 11.93 -3.86
C PRO A 42 0.99 11.33 -5.03
N ARG A 43 1.42 10.17 -5.54
CA ARG A 43 0.70 9.43 -6.60
C ARG A 43 -0.69 8.96 -6.19
N GLU A 44 -0.93 8.87 -4.89
CA GLU A 44 -2.20 8.41 -4.32
C GLU A 44 -3.02 9.55 -3.72
N ALA A 45 -2.59 10.81 -3.88
CA ALA A 45 -3.20 11.96 -3.21
C ALA A 45 -4.70 12.08 -3.53
N ASN A 46 -5.09 11.90 -4.79
CA ASN A 46 -6.49 11.99 -5.22
C ASN A 46 -7.36 10.88 -4.61
N ARG A 47 -6.82 9.64 -4.55
CA ARG A 47 -7.52 8.47 -4.00
C ARG A 47 -7.51 8.44 -2.47
N ARG A 48 -6.60 9.16 -1.81
CA ARG A 48 -6.49 9.17 -0.34
C ARG A 48 -7.72 9.78 0.32
N ALA A 49 -8.47 10.64 -0.38
CA ALA A 49 -9.74 11.17 0.11
C ALA A 49 -10.76 10.05 0.45
N GLU A 50 -10.68 8.91 -0.25
CA GLU A 50 -11.53 7.73 -0.01
C GLU A 50 -11.24 7.05 1.33
N LEU A 51 -10.05 7.26 1.92
CA LEU A 51 -9.69 6.74 3.24
C LEU A 51 -10.28 7.57 4.40
N GLY A 52 -11.02 8.64 4.11
CA GLY A 52 -11.62 9.53 5.10
C GLY A 52 -10.68 10.64 5.61
N GLN A 53 -11.15 11.43 6.58
CA GLN A 53 -10.38 12.58 7.08
C GLN A 53 -9.17 12.14 7.92
N GLY A 54 -7.98 12.50 7.45
CA GLY A 54 -6.72 12.47 8.21
C GLY A 54 -6.40 11.17 8.94
N PRO A 55 -6.46 10.00 8.27
CA PRO A 55 -6.18 8.74 8.94
C PRO A 55 -4.74 8.71 9.46
N THR A 56 -4.55 8.30 10.71
CA THR A 56 -3.22 7.87 11.18
C THR A 56 -3.00 6.41 10.80
N PHE A 57 -1.75 6.03 10.58
CA PHE A 57 -1.41 4.65 10.20
C PHE A 57 -1.92 3.63 11.22
N VAL A 58 -1.87 4.02 12.50
CA VAL A 58 -2.36 3.24 13.63
C VAL A 58 -3.88 3.07 13.54
N ARG A 59 -4.65 4.14 13.39
CA ARG A 59 -6.12 4.04 13.29
C ARG A 59 -6.58 3.18 12.11
N LEU A 60 -5.85 3.24 10.99
CA LEU A 60 -6.14 2.41 9.81
C LEU A 60 -5.88 0.93 10.02
N LEU A 61 -4.99 0.51 10.91
CA LEU A 61 -4.62 -0.92 11.01
C LEU A 61 -5.00 -1.55 12.35
N ASP A 62 -5.34 -0.75 13.36
CA ASP A 62 -5.66 -1.18 14.74
C ASP A 62 -7.14 -1.51 14.94
N THR A 63 -8.00 -1.17 14.00
CA THR A 63 -9.43 -1.52 14.02
C THR A 63 -9.76 -2.48 12.88
N PRO A 64 -10.66 -3.47 13.08
CA PRO A 64 -11.09 -4.35 12.00
C PRO A 64 -11.64 -3.58 10.79
N GLU A 65 -12.40 -2.52 11.04
CA GLU A 65 -13.02 -1.68 10.00
C GLU A 65 -11.94 -0.91 9.22
N GLY A 66 -10.98 -0.32 9.94
CA GLY A 66 -9.85 0.36 9.33
C GLY A 66 -9.00 -0.57 8.47
N ASP A 67 -8.67 -1.76 8.99
CA ASP A 67 -7.77 -2.70 8.28
C ASP A 67 -8.45 -3.25 7.02
N ALA A 68 -9.78 -3.45 7.05
CA ALA A 68 -10.55 -3.82 5.87
C ALA A 68 -10.53 -2.72 4.80
N VAL A 69 -10.77 -1.47 5.18
CA VAL A 69 -10.73 -0.31 4.26
C VAL A 69 -9.32 -0.13 3.68
N ALA A 70 -8.28 -0.15 4.52
CA ALA A 70 -6.90 -0.05 4.09
C ALA A 70 -6.48 -1.20 3.16
N SER A 71 -6.94 -2.42 3.44
CA SER A 71 -6.62 -3.61 2.65
C SER A 71 -7.23 -3.50 1.25
N LYS A 72 -8.52 -3.17 1.18
CA LYS A 72 -9.23 -2.95 -0.08
C LYS A 72 -8.54 -1.87 -0.92
N TRP A 73 -8.27 -0.73 -0.30
CA TRP A 73 -7.63 0.40 -0.99
C TRP A 73 -6.23 0.05 -1.51
N MET A 74 -5.45 -0.72 -0.74
CA MET A 74 -4.13 -1.22 -1.16
C MET A 74 -4.21 -2.20 -2.32
N ILE A 75 -5.21 -3.09 -2.35
CA ILE A 75 -5.44 -3.98 -3.50
C ILE A 75 -5.74 -3.14 -4.75
N GLN A 76 -6.65 -2.16 -4.63
CA GLN A 76 -7.01 -1.23 -5.70
C GLN A 76 -5.86 -0.36 -6.22
N SER A 77 -4.80 -0.16 -5.43
CA SER A 77 -3.60 0.53 -5.93
C SER A 77 -2.85 -0.24 -7.03
N GLY A 78 -3.13 -1.54 -7.22
CA GLY A 78 -2.47 -2.39 -8.21
C GLY A 78 -1.00 -2.72 -7.90
N ARG A 79 -0.43 -2.19 -6.81
CA ARG A 79 0.98 -2.39 -6.44
C ARG A 79 1.27 -3.80 -5.95
N LEU A 80 0.27 -4.45 -5.36
CA LEU A 80 0.39 -5.78 -4.80
C LEU A 80 0.01 -6.82 -5.87
N ARG A 81 1.00 -7.24 -6.68
CA ARG A 81 0.76 -8.13 -7.84
C ARG A 81 0.03 -9.42 -7.47
N GLN A 82 0.24 -9.95 -6.27
CA GLN A 82 -0.43 -11.16 -5.79
C GLN A 82 -1.96 -11.04 -5.69
N PHE A 83 -2.50 -9.82 -5.73
CA PHE A 83 -3.94 -9.55 -5.71
C PHE A 83 -4.50 -9.04 -7.04
N GLN A 84 -3.76 -9.17 -8.15
CA GLN A 84 -4.22 -8.69 -9.47
C GLN A 84 -5.59 -9.24 -9.88
N VAL A 85 -5.81 -10.54 -9.71
CA VAL A 85 -7.09 -11.20 -10.04
C VAL A 85 -8.23 -10.70 -9.15
N ALA A 86 -7.97 -10.55 -7.84
CA ALA A 86 -8.97 -9.99 -6.92
C ALA A 86 -9.31 -8.55 -7.30
N ASN A 87 -8.32 -7.77 -7.74
CA ASN A 87 -8.52 -6.40 -8.18
C ASN A 87 -9.44 -6.30 -9.39
N SER A 88 -9.24 -7.14 -10.41
CA SER A 88 -10.07 -7.15 -11.63
C SER A 88 -11.47 -7.75 -11.46
N LEU A 89 -11.72 -8.52 -10.39
CA LEU A 89 -13.01 -9.20 -10.22
C LEU A 89 -13.92 -8.51 -9.20
N SER A 90 -13.35 -7.86 -8.18
CA SER A 90 -14.10 -7.35 -7.03
C SER A 90 -14.18 -5.83 -6.95
N TYR A 91 -13.38 -5.12 -7.75
CA TYR A 91 -13.15 -3.69 -7.56
C TYR A 91 -13.09 -2.87 -8.86
N ASP A 92 -13.53 -3.47 -9.98
CA ASP A 92 -13.86 -2.77 -11.23
C ASP A 92 -15.24 -2.07 -11.13
#